data_AF-A0A496SX82-F1
#
_entry.id   AF-A0A496SX82-F1
#
_cell.length_a   1.000
_cell.length_b   1.000
_cell.length_c   1.000
_cell.angle_alpha   90.00
_cell.angle_beta   90.00
_cell.angle_gamma   90.00
#
_symmetry.space_group_name_H-M   'P 1'
#
loop_
_entity.id
_entity.type
_entity.pdbx_description
1 polymer ?
#
loop_
_entity_poly.entity_id
_entity_poly.type
_entity_poly.pdbx_seq_one_letter_code
_entity_poly.pdbx_strand_id
1 'polypeptide(L)'
;MRIWLYDEYNWPSGTCGGFLLRDKPWVRNVVLGGKMLKIRKGESIDVDFEGDVLLVKAVLENGKAKDIDDYSIKENSKGRRILWENNLDQDCTFIIFAKGVTKGVLPSCTGSSWTWDQQGYLNTLDPRAVKAFLDYIYEEYAKRFGSYFGSLIPGVFTDEPCLSLESAKEGEACLPFTHGLFEIFRKRKGYDLRDKLHELIFDLGDYLKVRYD
;
A
#
# COMPACT_ATOMS: atom_id res chain seq x y z
N MET A 1 -7.27 4.82 40.90
CA MET A 1 -6.65 3.87 39.96
C MET A 1 -7.13 4.21 38.55
N ARG A 2 -6.28 4.11 37.53
CA ARG A 2 -6.64 4.32 36.10
C ARG A 2 -6.34 3.04 35.33
N ILE A 3 -7.17 2.72 34.34
CA ILE A 3 -7.08 1.51 33.52
C ILE A 3 -7.03 1.94 32.05
N TRP A 4 -6.01 1.49 31.33
CA TRP A 4 -5.94 1.69 29.88
C TRP A 4 -6.58 0.50 29.18
N LEU A 5 -7.41 0.79 28.17
CA LEU A 5 -7.86 -0.28 27.27
C LEU A 5 -6.69 -0.61 26.35
N TYR A 6 -6.30 -1.88 26.36
CA TYR A 6 -5.40 -2.44 25.37
C TYR A 6 -6.16 -3.49 24.58
N ASP A 7 -5.81 -3.55 23.29
CA ASP A 7 -6.10 -4.64 22.38
C ASP A 7 -7.53 -4.66 21.81
N GLU A 8 -7.62 -4.47 20.49
CA GLU A 8 -8.83 -4.69 19.67
C GLU A 8 -9.01 -6.17 19.30
N TYR A 9 -8.46 -7.08 20.10
CA TYR A 9 -8.44 -8.53 19.91
C TYR A 9 -7.29 -8.99 19.00
N ASN A 10 -6.13 -9.25 19.61
CA ASN A 10 -4.87 -9.74 19.04
C ASN A 10 -3.93 -8.66 18.45
N TRP A 11 -2.63 -8.93 18.51
CA TRP A 11 -1.54 -8.09 17.96
C TRP A 11 -1.41 -8.22 16.43
N PRO A 12 -0.88 -7.22 15.68
CA PRO A 12 -0.74 -5.83 16.07
C PRO A 12 -2.12 -5.17 16.17
N SER A 13 -2.14 -3.99 16.77
CA SER A 13 -3.32 -3.15 16.77
C SER A 13 -3.87 -2.93 15.36
N GLY A 14 -5.16 -2.64 15.19
CA GLY A 14 -5.79 -2.38 13.89
C GLY A 14 -6.28 -3.63 13.14
N THR A 15 -5.98 -4.83 13.61
CA THR A 15 -6.39 -6.08 12.95
C THR A 15 -7.82 -6.50 13.30
N CYS A 16 -8.30 -6.13 14.49
CA CYS A 16 -9.54 -6.64 15.08
C CYS A 16 -9.63 -8.17 15.03
N GLY A 17 -8.52 -8.89 15.22
CA GLY A 17 -8.44 -10.35 15.05
C GLY A 17 -8.92 -10.85 13.68
N GLY A 18 -8.84 -10.00 12.65
CA GLY A 18 -9.31 -10.29 11.30
C GLY A 18 -10.81 -10.07 11.07
N PHE A 19 -11.61 -9.81 12.11
CA PHE A 19 -13.07 -9.65 11.97
C PHE A 19 -13.45 -8.48 11.06
N LEU A 20 -12.82 -7.32 11.27
CA LEU A 20 -13.14 -6.12 10.49
C LEU A 20 -12.83 -6.31 9.00
N LEU A 21 -11.68 -6.88 8.67
CA LEU A 21 -11.29 -7.11 7.26
C LEU A 21 -12.12 -8.22 6.60
N ARG A 22 -12.60 -9.21 7.37
CA ARG A 22 -13.55 -10.22 6.90
C ARG A 22 -14.91 -9.58 6.55
N ASP A 23 -15.45 -8.78 7.46
CA ASP A 23 -16.80 -8.21 7.33
C ASP A 23 -16.84 -6.97 6.42
N LYS A 24 -15.72 -6.23 6.34
CA LYS A 24 -15.56 -5.02 5.54
C LYS A 24 -14.25 -5.05 4.74
N PRO A 25 -14.11 -5.91 3.71
CA PRO A 25 -12.85 -6.05 2.97
C PRO A 25 -12.30 -4.75 2.34
N TRP A 26 -13.16 -3.76 2.10
CA TRP A 26 -12.78 -2.46 1.55
C TRP A 26 -11.90 -1.61 2.48
N VAL A 27 -11.85 -1.91 3.79
CA VAL A 27 -11.01 -1.19 4.76
C VAL A 27 -9.54 -1.59 4.68
N ARG A 28 -9.20 -2.55 3.82
CA ARG A 28 -7.86 -3.10 3.67
C ARG A 28 -6.88 -2.06 3.13
N ASN A 29 -5.65 -2.11 3.64
CA ASN A 29 -4.54 -1.29 3.21
C ASN A 29 -4.30 -1.41 1.69
N VAL A 30 -4.03 -0.26 1.09
CA VAL A 30 -3.74 -0.09 -0.33
C VAL A 30 -2.27 0.30 -0.45
N VAL A 31 -1.61 -0.24 -1.46
CA VAL A 31 -0.18 0.00 -1.69
C VAL A 31 0.06 0.54 -3.09
N LEU A 32 1.12 1.32 -3.22
CA LEU A 32 1.73 1.65 -4.50
C LEU A 32 2.74 0.55 -4.79
N GLY A 33 2.32 -0.41 -5.61
CA GLY A 33 3.15 -1.50 -6.09
C GLY A 33 4.00 -1.05 -7.27
N GLY A 34 5.26 -1.45 -7.31
CA GLY A 34 6.15 -1.24 -8.44
C GLY A 34 6.83 -2.54 -8.85
N LYS A 35 7.13 -2.68 -10.14
CA LYS A 35 7.93 -3.80 -10.67
C LYS A 35 9.00 -3.26 -11.60
N MET A 36 10.22 -3.74 -11.42
CA MET A 36 11.42 -3.30 -12.11
C MET A 36 12.10 -4.48 -12.78
N LEU A 37 12.41 -4.32 -14.06
CA LEU A 37 13.01 -5.37 -14.87
C LEU A 37 14.13 -4.77 -15.72
N LYS A 38 15.31 -5.39 -15.70
CA LYS A 38 16.42 -5.00 -16.58
C LYS A 38 16.20 -5.64 -17.94
N ILE A 39 16.00 -4.83 -18.97
CA ILE A 39 15.60 -5.27 -20.31
C ILE A 39 16.67 -4.85 -21.31
N ARG A 40 17.19 -5.82 -22.06
CA ARG A 40 18.16 -5.54 -23.12
C ARG A 40 17.50 -4.88 -24.32
N LYS A 41 18.28 -4.19 -25.14
CA LYS A 41 17.82 -3.71 -26.44
C LYS A 41 17.22 -4.85 -27.27
N GLY A 42 16.01 -4.64 -27.79
CA GLY A 42 15.26 -5.61 -28.61
C GLY A 42 14.65 -6.77 -27.82
N GLU A 43 14.73 -6.77 -26.50
CA GLU A 43 14.08 -7.76 -25.65
C GLU A 43 12.64 -7.34 -25.32
N SER A 44 11.73 -8.31 -25.26
CA SER A 44 10.34 -8.08 -24.88
C SER A 44 10.06 -8.59 -23.47
N ILE A 45 9.15 -7.90 -22.78
CA ILE A 45 8.57 -8.33 -21.51
C ILE A 45 7.12 -8.77 -21.68
N ASP A 46 6.73 -9.69 -20.82
CA ASP A 46 5.34 -10.10 -20.63
C ASP A 46 5.11 -10.47 -19.17
N VAL A 47 4.76 -9.48 -18.36
CA VAL A 47 4.75 -9.60 -16.90
C VAL A 47 3.39 -9.31 -16.29
N ASP A 48 2.99 -10.15 -15.33
CA ASP A 48 1.80 -9.92 -14.53
C ASP A 48 1.99 -8.71 -13.60
N PHE A 49 0.91 -7.94 -13.45
CA PHE A 49 0.76 -6.83 -12.49
C PHE A 49 -0.68 -6.76 -11.98
N GLU A 50 -0.90 -6.01 -10.90
CA GLU A 50 -2.22 -5.89 -10.28
C GLU A 50 -2.69 -4.45 -10.19
N GLY A 51 -4.02 -4.30 -10.30
CA GLY A 51 -4.70 -3.03 -10.19
C GLY A 51 -4.42 -2.07 -11.33
N ASP A 52 -4.57 -0.78 -11.07
CA ASP A 52 -4.57 0.25 -12.10
C ASP A 52 -3.16 0.82 -12.29
N VAL A 53 -2.70 0.83 -13.55
CA VAL A 53 -1.41 1.41 -13.92
C VAL A 53 -1.41 2.90 -13.64
N LEU A 54 -0.37 3.37 -12.97
CA LEU A 54 -0.17 4.77 -12.58
C LEU A 54 0.99 5.41 -13.34
N LEU A 55 2.04 4.65 -13.63
CA LEU A 55 3.21 5.13 -14.35
C LEU A 55 3.93 3.95 -15.01
N VAL A 56 4.41 4.15 -16.24
CA VAL A 56 5.33 3.25 -16.92
C VAL A 56 6.50 4.06 -17.48
N LYS A 57 7.72 3.70 -17.12
CA LYS A 57 8.94 4.38 -17.59
C LYS A 57 10.05 3.38 -17.88
N ALA A 58 10.99 3.80 -18.73
CA ALA A 58 12.30 3.18 -18.88
C ALA A 58 13.36 4.07 -18.24
N VAL A 59 14.08 3.54 -17.25
CA VAL A 59 15.25 4.17 -16.66
C VAL A 59 16.49 3.77 -17.45
N LEU A 60 17.19 4.76 -18.00
CA LEU A 60 18.35 4.60 -18.86
C LEU A 60 19.64 4.59 -18.04
N GLU A 61 20.71 4.04 -18.60
CA GLU A 61 22.03 4.00 -17.93
C GLU A 61 22.60 5.39 -17.61
N ASN A 62 22.21 6.41 -18.38
CA ASN A 62 22.62 7.79 -18.16
C ASN A 62 21.87 8.49 -17.01
N GLY A 63 21.05 7.77 -16.24
CA GLY A 63 20.29 8.31 -15.11
C GLY A 63 19.09 9.16 -15.51
N LYS A 64 18.59 9.03 -16.75
CA LYS A 64 17.32 9.65 -17.17
C LYS A 64 16.21 8.61 -17.20
N ALA A 65 14.99 9.06 -16.97
CA ALA A 65 13.79 8.24 -17.15
C ALA A 65 12.99 8.75 -18.36
N LYS A 66 12.54 7.84 -19.20
CA LYS A 66 11.70 8.11 -20.37
C LYS A 66 10.32 7.49 -20.17
N ASP A 67 9.27 8.24 -20.49
CA ASP A 67 7.90 7.69 -20.54
C ASP A 67 7.77 6.63 -21.62
N ILE A 68 7.02 5.58 -21.29
CA ILE A 68 6.70 4.47 -22.19
C ILE A 68 5.19 4.45 -22.37
N ASP A 69 4.75 4.65 -23.60
CA ASP A 69 3.34 4.72 -24.01
C ASP A 69 2.98 3.66 -25.07
N ASP A 70 3.97 2.95 -25.61
CA ASP A 70 3.83 1.89 -26.62
C ASP A 70 3.69 0.47 -26.03
N TYR A 71 3.25 0.37 -24.77
CA TYR A 71 2.95 -0.91 -24.12
C TYR A 71 1.50 -1.37 -24.40
N SER A 72 1.24 -2.66 -24.23
CA SER A 72 -0.12 -3.22 -24.26
C SER A 72 -0.47 -3.93 -22.96
N ILE A 73 -1.74 -3.86 -22.56
CA ILE A 73 -2.27 -4.57 -21.40
C ILE A 73 -3.22 -5.66 -21.89
N LYS A 74 -3.05 -6.88 -21.36
CA LYS A 74 -3.96 -8.01 -21.57
C LYS A 74 -4.48 -8.53 -20.24
N GLU A 75 -5.72 -8.99 -20.22
CA GLU A 75 -6.27 -9.69 -19.04
C GLU A 75 -5.97 -11.18 -19.11
N ASN A 76 -5.80 -11.81 -17.95
CA ASN A 76 -5.67 -13.26 -17.83
C ASN A 76 -6.43 -13.77 -16.58
N SER A 77 -6.41 -15.08 -16.35
CA SER A 77 -7.04 -15.72 -15.20
C SER A 77 -6.45 -15.31 -13.84
N LYS A 78 -5.29 -14.62 -13.83
CA LYS A 78 -4.58 -14.18 -12.63
C LYS A 78 -4.63 -12.65 -12.42
N GLY A 79 -5.25 -11.89 -13.33
CA GLY A 79 -5.26 -10.43 -13.31
C GLY A 79 -4.93 -9.81 -14.68
N ARG A 80 -3.94 -8.91 -14.70
CA ARG A 80 -3.52 -8.18 -15.90
C ARG A 80 -2.04 -8.43 -16.19
N ARG A 81 -1.66 -8.42 -17.46
CA ARG A 81 -0.28 -8.51 -17.94
C ARG A 81 0.06 -7.28 -18.76
N ILE A 82 1.26 -6.76 -18.58
CA ILE A 82 1.82 -5.70 -19.42
C ILE A 82 2.86 -6.33 -20.36
N LEU A 83 2.71 -6.02 -21.64
CA LEU A 83 3.63 -6.43 -22.69
C LEU A 83 4.27 -5.19 -23.28
N TRP A 84 5.58 -5.24 -23.43
CA TRP A 84 6.36 -4.15 -24.01
C TRP A 84 7.64 -4.71 -24.63
N GLU A 85 8.13 -4.08 -25.69
CA GLU A 85 9.42 -4.42 -26.32
C GLU A 85 10.35 -3.23 -26.22
N ASN A 86 11.58 -3.47 -25.77
CA ASN A 86 12.57 -2.41 -25.66
C ASN A 86 13.12 -2.02 -27.04
N ASN A 87 12.41 -1.11 -27.71
CA ASN A 87 12.80 -0.51 -28.98
C ASN A 87 13.81 0.65 -28.85
N LEU A 88 14.33 0.89 -27.63
CA LEU A 88 15.37 1.90 -27.43
C LEU A 88 16.70 1.44 -28.04
N ASP A 89 17.61 2.38 -28.25
CA ASP A 89 18.93 2.10 -28.80
C ASP A 89 19.93 1.50 -27.79
N GLN A 90 19.46 1.24 -26.56
CA GLN A 90 20.25 0.83 -25.40
C GLN A 90 19.44 -0.07 -24.44
N ASP A 91 20.16 -0.68 -23.49
CA ASP A 91 19.55 -1.42 -22.38
C ASP A 91 18.89 -0.44 -21.38
N CYS A 92 17.88 -0.92 -20.65
CA CYS A 92 17.16 -0.09 -19.70
C CYS A 92 16.64 -0.88 -18.51
N THR A 93 16.19 -0.18 -17.47
CA THR A 93 15.33 -0.75 -16.43
C THR A 93 13.90 -0.29 -16.69
N PHE A 94 13.05 -1.21 -17.13
CA PHE A 94 11.61 -0.98 -17.22
C PHE A 94 11.02 -0.91 -15.82
N ILE A 95 10.22 0.12 -15.54
CA ILE A 95 9.47 0.23 -14.29
C ILE A 95 7.99 0.50 -14.57
N ILE A 96 7.13 -0.26 -13.90
CA ILE A 96 5.69 -0.04 -13.84
C ILE A 96 5.30 0.20 -12.38
N PHE A 97 4.48 1.22 -12.14
CA PHE A 97 3.74 1.41 -10.90
C PHE A 97 2.26 1.17 -11.09
N ALA A 98 1.64 0.47 -10.15
CA ALA A 98 0.22 0.23 -10.11
C ALA A 98 -0.31 0.20 -8.68
N LYS A 99 -1.60 0.49 -8.53
CA LYS A 99 -2.26 0.46 -7.21
C LYS A 99 -2.65 -0.97 -6.84
N GLY A 100 -2.07 -1.51 -5.76
CA GLY A 100 -2.37 -2.84 -5.23
C GLY A 100 -3.10 -2.82 -3.88
N VAL A 101 -3.40 -3.99 -3.34
CA VAL A 101 -3.85 -4.20 -1.96
C VAL A 101 -2.95 -5.22 -1.28
N THR A 102 -2.73 -5.07 0.02
CA THR A 102 -1.92 -6.03 0.78
C THR A 102 -2.59 -7.40 0.83
N LYS A 103 -1.83 -8.46 0.62
CA LYS A 103 -2.26 -9.87 0.64
C LYS A 103 -1.59 -10.71 1.73
N GLY A 104 -0.55 -10.18 2.39
CA GLY A 104 0.08 -10.84 3.52
C GLY A 104 -0.94 -11.22 4.61
N VAL A 105 -0.80 -12.41 5.19
CA VAL A 105 -1.58 -12.86 6.35
C VAL A 105 -0.71 -12.67 7.59
N LEU A 106 -1.20 -11.90 8.56
CA LEU A 106 -0.51 -11.69 9.82
C LEU A 106 -0.50 -12.97 10.68
N PRO A 107 0.53 -13.21 11.50
CA PRO A 107 0.56 -14.33 12.45
C PRO A 107 -0.67 -14.40 13.36
N SER A 108 -1.25 -13.26 13.71
CA SER A 108 -2.47 -13.15 14.52
C SER A 108 -3.77 -13.48 13.80
N CYS A 109 -3.72 -13.58 12.47
CA CYS A 109 -4.86 -13.88 11.61
C CYS A 109 -4.84 -15.34 11.11
N THR A 110 -3.93 -16.18 11.61
CA THR A 110 -3.78 -17.58 11.18
C THR A 110 -3.44 -18.52 12.35
N GLY A 111 -3.51 -19.83 12.12
CA GLY A 111 -2.99 -20.87 13.02
C GLY A 111 -3.86 -21.18 14.25
N SER A 112 -5.04 -20.57 14.40
CA SER A 112 -5.99 -20.85 15.49
C SER A 112 -7.42 -20.99 14.99
N SER A 113 -8.28 -21.72 15.71
CA SER A 113 -9.66 -22.02 15.28
C SER A 113 -10.59 -20.79 15.20
N TRP A 114 -10.20 -19.67 15.80
CA TRP A 114 -10.91 -18.38 15.75
C TRP A 114 -10.28 -17.39 14.77
N THR A 115 -9.43 -17.86 13.86
CA THR A 115 -8.80 -17.07 12.80
C THR A 115 -9.17 -17.62 11.41
N TRP A 116 -9.09 -16.81 10.35
CA TRP A 116 -9.61 -17.15 9.00
C TRP A 116 -8.61 -16.91 7.87
N ASP A 117 -7.31 -16.85 8.17
CA ASP A 117 -6.27 -16.47 7.19
C ASP A 117 -6.57 -15.13 6.50
N GLN A 118 -7.12 -14.19 7.28
CA GLN A 118 -7.56 -12.91 6.74
C GLN A 118 -6.35 -12.12 6.26
N GLN A 119 -6.37 -11.80 4.96
CA GLN A 119 -5.29 -11.07 4.31
C GLN A 119 -5.39 -9.57 4.56
N GLY A 120 -4.21 -8.97 4.72
CA GLY A 120 -3.98 -7.53 4.79
C GLY A 120 -4.10 -6.96 6.20
N TYR A 121 -4.10 -5.63 6.25
CA TYR A 121 -4.19 -4.83 7.46
C TYR A 121 -5.14 -3.65 7.25
N LEU A 122 -5.57 -3.00 8.33
CA LEU A 122 -6.39 -1.80 8.25
C LEU A 122 -5.67 -0.70 7.46
N ASN A 123 -6.40 -0.04 6.55
CA ASN A 123 -5.90 1.14 5.89
C ASN A 123 -5.89 2.34 6.84
N THR A 124 -4.81 2.50 7.59
CA THR A 124 -4.59 3.62 8.53
C THR A 124 -4.46 4.97 7.83
N LEU A 125 -4.31 5.00 6.50
CA LEU A 125 -4.24 6.20 5.67
C LEU A 125 -5.60 6.61 5.07
N ASP A 126 -6.66 5.81 5.26
CA ASP A 126 -8.02 6.17 4.83
C ASP A 126 -8.90 6.49 6.05
N PRO A 127 -9.33 7.75 6.24
CA PRO A 127 -10.15 8.12 7.39
C PRO A 127 -11.48 7.37 7.45
N ARG A 128 -12.00 6.88 6.32
CA ARG A 128 -13.23 6.07 6.27
C ARG A 128 -12.98 4.67 6.83
N ALA A 129 -11.84 4.07 6.51
CA ALA A 129 -11.43 2.77 7.05
C ALA A 129 -11.17 2.88 8.55
N VAL A 130 -10.45 3.92 9.00
CA VAL A 130 -10.24 4.20 10.42
C VAL A 130 -11.57 4.41 11.13
N LYS A 131 -12.52 5.18 10.57
CA LYS A 131 -13.85 5.33 11.16
C LYS A 131 -14.59 4.00 11.31
N ALA A 132 -14.54 3.15 10.27
CA ALA A 132 -15.15 1.82 10.34
C ALA A 132 -14.52 0.95 11.43
N PHE A 133 -13.21 1.07 11.66
CA PHE A 133 -12.52 0.40 12.75
C PHE A 133 -12.97 0.89 14.13
N LEU A 134 -13.01 2.22 14.35
CA LEU A 134 -13.49 2.82 15.60
C LEU A 134 -14.94 2.39 15.89
N ASP A 135 -15.79 2.36 14.87
CA ASP A 135 -17.20 1.94 14.98
C ASP A 135 -17.36 0.45 15.30
N TYR A 136 -16.47 -0.37 14.77
CA TYR A 136 -16.55 -1.82 14.96
C TYR A 136 -16.11 -2.24 16.37
N ILE A 137 -15.12 -1.54 16.94
CA ILE A 137 -14.53 -1.91 18.24
C ILE A 137 -14.86 -0.89 19.33
N TYR A 138 -14.39 0.35 19.21
CA TYR A 138 -14.42 1.28 20.35
C TYR A 138 -15.80 1.83 20.64
N GLU A 139 -16.70 1.94 19.65
CA GLU A 139 -18.10 2.27 19.93
C GLU A 139 -18.78 1.18 20.78
N GLU A 140 -18.37 -0.08 20.66
CA GLU A 140 -18.88 -1.17 21.50
C GLU A 140 -18.36 -1.06 22.95
N TYR A 141 -17.11 -0.62 23.14
CA TYR A 141 -16.59 -0.27 24.47
C TYR A 141 -17.31 0.96 25.05
N ALA A 142 -17.51 2.01 24.25
CA ALA A 142 -18.19 3.22 24.69
C ALA A 142 -19.65 2.95 25.11
N LYS A 143 -20.38 2.10 24.39
CA LYS A 143 -21.74 1.68 24.78
C LYS A 143 -21.80 0.98 26.14
N ARG A 144 -20.80 0.15 26.47
CA ARG A 144 -20.78 -0.68 27.68
C ARG A 144 -20.14 0.02 28.88
N PHE A 145 -19.12 0.83 28.63
CA PHE A 145 -18.26 1.41 29.65
C PHE A 145 -18.15 2.94 29.56
N GLY A 146 -19.01 3.58 28.76
CA GLY A 146 -19.00 5.02 28.46
C GLY A 146 -18.89 5.93 29.68
N SER A 147 -19.59 5.60 30.77
CA SER A 147 -19.57 6.37 32.02
C SER A 147 -18.19 6.39 32.70
N TYR A 148 -17.29 5.48 32.35
CA TYR A 148 -15.93 5.40 32.89
C TYR A 148 -14.89 6.13 32.02
N PHE A 149 -15.22 6.49 30.78
CA PHE A 149 -14.32 7.22 29.90
C PHE A 149 -14.01 8.62 30.46
N GLY A 150 -12.75 9.04 30.35
CA GLY A 150 -12.25 10.31 30.89
C GLY A 150 -11.96 10.31 32.40
N SER A 151 -12.37 9.26 33.13
CA SER A 151 -12.11 9.11 34.57
C SER A 151 -11.27 7.87 34.86
N LEU A 152 -11.91 6.71 35.02
CA LEU A 152 -11.26 5.43 35.25
C LEU A 152 -10.53 4.95 33.99
N ILE A 153 -11.12 5.17 32.82
CA ILE A 153 -10.55 4.84 31.50
C ILE A 153 -10.07 6.15 30.82
N PRO A 154 -8.78 6.50 30.90
CA PRO A 154 -8.29 7.75 30.34
C PRO A 154 -8.08 7.69 28.82
N GLY A 155 -8.00 6.50 28.23
CA GLY A 155 -7.77 6.31 26.80
C GLY A 155 -7.52 4.85 26.41
N VAL A 156 -7.20 4.69 25.14
CA VAL A 156 -6.87 3.41 24.52
C VAL A 156 -5.41 3.42 24.09
N PHE A 157 -4.74 2.28 24.25
CA PHE A 157 -3.38 2.05 23.79
C PHE A 157 -3.40 1.28 22.45
N THR A 158 -2.63 1.76 21.48
CA THR A 158 -2.47 1.16 20.14
C THR A 158 -1.03 0.68 20.01
N ASP A 159 -0.84 -0.62 19.78
CA ASP A 159 0.48 -1.26 19.75
C ASP A 159 0.93 -1.60 18.32
N GLU A 160 2.13 -1.14 17.97
CA GLU A 160 2.79 -1.34 16.67
C GLU A 160 1.89 -1.09 15.44
N PRO A 161 1.23 0.09 15.33
CA PRO A 161 0.44 0.40 14.14
C PRO A 161 1.33 0.43 12.90
N CYS A 162 0.84 -0.18 11.81
CA CYS A 162 1.57 -0.25 10.56
C CYS A 162 0.96 0.62 9.45
N LEU A 163 1.80 1.12 8.53
CA LEU A 163 1.35 1.81 7.31
C LEU A 163 1.22 0.86 6.11
N SER A 164 2.02 -0.21 6.08
CA SER A 164 1.96 -1.32 5.12
C SER A 164 2.78 -2.48 5.69
N LEU A 165 2.21 -3.68 5.67
CA LEU A 165 2.87 -4.89 6.16
C LEU A 165 3.70 -5.62 5.10
N GLU A 166 3.65 -5.15 3.86
CA GLU A 166 4.33 -5.82 2.76
C GLU A 166 5.70 -5.22 2.54
N SER A 167 6.72 -6.07 2.66
CA SER A 167 8.06 -5.78 2.19
C SER A 167 8.15 -6.08 0.70
N ALA A 168 8.77 -5.16 -0.04
CA ALA A 168 9.09 -5.39 -1.44
C ALA A 168 10.15 -6.50 -1.58
N LYS A 169 10.00 -7.35 -2.61
CA LYS A 169 11.06 -8.28 -3.02
C LYS A 169 12.07 -7.56 -3.92
N GLU A 170 13.19 -8.22 -4.20
CA GLU A 170 14.13 -7.73 -5.20
C GLU A 170 13.43 -7.52 -6.55
N GLY A 171 13.61 -6.35 -7.15
CA GLY A 171 12.92 -5.98 -8.38
C GLY A 171 11.46 -5.54 -8.19
N GLU A 172 10.99 -5.36 -6.96
CA GLU A 172 9.66 -4.81 -6.66
C GLU A 172 9.75 -3.55 -5.79
N ALA A 173 8.67 -2.78 -5.76
CA ALA A 173 8.44 -1.72 -4.79
C ALA A 173 7.07 -1.94 -4.14
N CYS A 174 6.96 -1.67 -2.85
CA CYS A 174 5.71 -1.68 -2.12
C CYS A 174 5.71 -0.52 -1.14
N LEU A 175 5.06 0.59 -1.53
CA LEU A 175 5.00 1.81 -0.72
C LEU A 175 3.58 2.03 -0.18
N PRO A 176 3.42 2.58 1.03
CA PRO A 176 2.11 2.92 1.57
C PRO A 176 1.33 3.85 0.63
N PHE A 177 0.03 3.61 0.46
CA PHE A 177 -0.81 4.41 -0.44
C PHE A 177 -2.20 4.66 0.13
N THR A 178 -2.81 5.77 -0.27
CA THR A 178 -4.21 6.08 0.01
C THR A 178 -4.86 6.68 -1.23
N HIS A 179 -6.17 6.48 -1.39
CA HIS A 179 -6.91 6.96 -2.57
C HIS A 179 -6.74 8.45 -2.83
N GLY A 180 -6.58 9.25 -1.77
CA GLY A 180 -6.38 10.70 -1.85
C GLY A 180 -4.94 11.16 -2.03
N LEU A 181 -3.96 10.25 -2.12
CA LEU A 181 -2.53 10.60 -2.03
C LEU A 181 -2.14 11.71 -3.02
N PHE A 182 -2.41 11.51 -4.31
CA PHE A 182 -2.01 12.46 -5.34
C PHE A 182 -2.64 13.84 -5.19
N GLU A 183 -3.93 13.89 -4.81
CA GLU A 183 -4.63 15.15 -4.61
C GLU A 183 -4.09 15.90 -3.37
N ILE A 184 -3.95 15.19 -2.24
CA ILE A 184 -3.42 15.75 -1.00
C ILE A 184 -1.99 16.24 -1.20
N PHE A 185 -1.16 15.43 -1.85
CA PHE A 185 0.23 15.74 -2.14
C PHE A 185 0.34 17.02 -2.98
N ARG A 186 -0.38 17.08 -4.11
CA ARG A 186 -0.39 18.26 -4.99
C ARG A 186 -0.83 19.52 -4.25
N LYS A 187 -1.86 19.43 -3.42
CA LYS A 187 -2.34 20.56 -2.60
C LYS A 187 -1.28 21.04 -1.60
N ARG A 188 -0.47 20.15 -1.03
CA ARG A 188 0.54 20.47 -0.01
C ARG A 188 1.88 20.91 -0.60
N LYS A 189 2.28 20.35 -1.74
CA LYS A 189 3.64 20.45 -2.30
C LYS A 189 3.73 21.20 -3.61
N GLY A 190 2.60 21.43 -4.28
CA GLY A 190 2.52 22.26 -5.49
C GLY A 190 2.87 21.56 -6.80
N TYR A 191 3.05 20.23 -6.82
CA TYR A 191 3.29 19.45 -8.04
C TYR A 191 2.61 18.08 -7.98
N ASP A 192 2.42 17.41 -9.12
CA ASP A 192 1.83 16.07 -9.18
C ASP A 192 2.91 15.00 -8.92
N LEU A 193 2.69 14.17 -7.90
CA LEU A 193 3.59 13.07 -7.56
C LEU A 193 3.56 11.94 -8.60
N ARG A 194 2.49 11.81 -9.41
CA ARG A 194 2.38 10.76 -10.44
C ARG A 194 3.54 10.79 -11.43
N ASP A 195 3.95 11.97 -11.85
CA ASP A 195 5.04 12.17 -12.82
C ASP A 195 6.41 11.78 -12.23
N LYS A 196 6.47 11.65 -10.91
CA LYS A 196 7.69 11.53 -10.10
C LYS A 196 7.79 10.21 -9.34
N LEU A 197 6.89 9.25 -9.57
CA LEU A 197 6.89 7.97 -8.82
C LEU A 197 8.20 7.19 -8.94
N HIS A 198 8.87 7.24 -10.09
CA HIS A 198 10.18 6.62 -10.29
C HIS A 198 11.27 7.20 -9.37
N GLU A 199 11.16 8.48 -8.99
CA GLU A 199 12.12 9.13 -8.07
C GLU A 199 11.95 8.64 -6.61
N LEU A 200 10.82 7.99 -6.28
CA LEU A 200 10.65 7.33 -4.97
C LEU A 200 11.56 6.10 -4.82
N ILE A 201 12.07 5.54 -5.92
CA ILE A 201 12.85 4.30 -5.94
C ILE A 201 14.27 4.54 -6.44
N PHE A 202 14.43 5.34 -7.49
CA PHE A 202 15.73 5.61 -8.09
C PHE A 202 16.26 6.99 -7.68
N ASP A 203 17.57 7.10 -7.53
CA ASP A 203 18.27 8.34 -7.19
C ASP A 203 18.44 9.24 -8.42
N LEU A 204 17.32 9.62 -9.04
CA LEU A 204 17.24 10.40 -10.28
C LEU A 204 16.44 11.69 -10.06
N GLY A 205 16.73 12.73 -10.84
CA GLY A 205 16.00 13.99 -10.75
C GLY A 205 16.15 14.62 -9.35
N ASP A 206 15.03 15.02 -8.75
CA ASP A 206 14.97 15.67 -7.43
C ASP A 206 14.58 14.66 -6.34
N TYR A 207 15.00 13.40 -6.47
CA TYR A 207 14.57 12.28 -5.61
C TYR A 207 14.62 12.57 -4.11
N LEU A 208 15.65 13.27 -3.62
CA LEU A 208 15.75 13.62 -2.20
C LEU A 208 14.58 14.49 -1.74
N LYS A 209 14.22 15.49 -2.56
CA LYS A 209 13.07 16.35 -2.30
C LYS A 209 11.78 15.55 -2.42
N VAL A 210 11.63 14.74 -3.46
CA VAL A 210 10.40 13.97 -3.71
C VAL A 210 10.14 12.94 -2.61
N ARG A 211 11.17 12.28 -2.08
CA ARG A 211 11.05 11.32 -0.97
C ARG A 211 10.84 11.99 0.39
N TYR A 212 11.36 13.20 0.56
CA TYR A 212 11.14 13.99 1.78
C TYR A 212 9.73 14.60 1.83
N ASP A 213 9.20 14.98 0.67
CA ASP A 213 7.90 15.61 0.56
C ASP A 213 6.72 14.67 0.87
#